data_AF-A0A2G9UFL2-F1
#
_entry.id   AF-A0A2G9UFL2-F1
#
_cell.length_a   1.000
_cell.length_b   1.000
_cell.length_c   1.000
_cell.angle_alpha   90.00
_cell.angle_beta   90.00
_cell.angle_gamma   90.00
#
_symmetry.space_group_name_H-M   'P 1'
#
loop_
_entity.id
_entity.type
_entity.pdbx_description
1 polymer ?
#
loop_
_entity_poly.entity_id
_entity_poly.type
_entity_poly.pdbx_seq_one_letter_code
_entity_poly.pdbx_strand_id
1 'polypeptide(L)'
;RLHDVDFVFFVIASKETCGKRFQYYAAATHCAIDSVTYRPVAGYVYVCPYWLYGNRMELSKWVEVIKHEITHAFVFSRSLFRYFPGAGHYEKEGDLYVIPNVVDRITRLDWETSRGAMEHDVFVVVTPKVREEARRHFNCSTLEGAELENHGGIGSAGSHWEKRLFEIMCEVDAEADARMLVKRVGVMRKRV
;
A
#
# COMPACT_ATOMS: atom_id res chain seq x y z
N ARG A 1 6.17 26.96 14.34
CA ARG A 1 5.72 25.69 14.95
C ARG A 1 4.33 25.42 14.40
N LEU A 2 4.06 24.24 13.87
CA LEU A 2 2.71 23.88 13.41
C LEU A 2 1.86 23.47 14.62
N HIS A 3 0.59 23.82 14.63
CA HIS A 3 -0.37 23.52 15.69
C HIS A 3 -1.60 22.87 15.05
N ASP A 4 -2.18 21.86 15.72
CA ASP A 4 -3.36 21.12 15.24
C ASP A 4 -3.17 20.46 13.86
N VAL A 5 -2.05 19.74 13.71
CA VAL A 5 -1.69 19.03 12.47
C VAL A 5 -1.28 17.60 12.82
N ASP A 6 -1.96 16.61 12.22
CA ASP A 6 -1.64 15.18 12.36
C ASP A 6 -0.65 14.70 11.30
N PHE A 7 -0.63 15.33 10.12
CA PHE A 7 0.24 14.98 9.01
C PHE A 7 0.52 16.18 8.09
N VAL A 8 1.76 16.29 7.60
CA VAL A 8 2.16 17.33 6.62
C VAL A 8 2.52 16.68 5.28
N PHE A 9 1.85 17.10 4.21
CA PHE A 9 2.24 16.75 2.84
C PHE A 9 3.01 17.86 2.16
N PHE A 10 4.15 17.50 1.58
CA PHE A 10 4.90 18.33 0.65
C PHE A 10 4.55 17.91 -0.78
N VAL A 11 3.84 18.76 -1.52
CA VAL A 11 3.45 18.49 -2.90
C VAL A 11 4.51 19.02 -3.85
N ILE A 12 5.05 18.15 -4.70
CA ILE A 12 6.10 18.45 -5.67
C ILE A 12 5.55 18.20 -7.07
N ALA A 13 5.39 19.26 -7.84
CA ALA A 13 4.99 19.20 -9.25
C ALA A 13 6.10 19.77 -10.13
N SER A 14 6.99 18.91 -10.62
CA SER A 14 8.11 19.31 -11.47
C SER A 14 8.19 18.44 -12.73
N LYS A 15 8.49 19.08 -13.87
CA LYS A 15 8.73 18.38 -15.14
C LYS A 15 10.05 17.59 -15.12
N GLU A 16 11.02 18.00 -14.31
CA GLU A 16 12.36 17.38 -14.26
C GLU A 16 12.39 16.11 -13.42
N THR A 17 11.70 16.11 -12.27
CA THR A 17 11.59 14.94 -11.39
C THR A 17 10.82 13.79 -12.04
N CYS A 18 9.89 14.14 -12.94
CA CYS A 18 9.08 13.22 -13.73
C CYS A 18 9.66 12.90 -15.12
N GLY A 19 10.95 13.19 -15.34
CA GLY A 19 11.60 12.97 -16.63
C GLY A 19 11.56 11.51 -17.10
N LYS A 20 11.88 11.29 -18.39
CA LYS A 20 11.79 10.05 -19.22
C LYS A 20 12.17 8.70 -18.58
N ARG A 21 12.80 8.68 -17.40
CA ARG A 21 13.21 7.49 -16.65
C ARG A 21 12.13 6.89 -15.76
N PHE A 22 11.13 7.68 -15.35
CA PHE A 22 10.09 7.25 -14.42
C PHE A 22 8.71 7.26 -15.11
N GLN A 23 8.07 6.09 -15.20
CA GLN A 23 6.78 5.87 -15.88
C GLN A 23 5.58 5.89 -14.93
N TYR A 24 5.55 6.79 -13.94
CA TYR A 24 4.41 6.93 -13.01
C TYR A 24 3.72 8.29 -13.18
N TYR A 25 2.41 8.32 -12.92
CA TYR A 25 1.60 9.55 -12.94
C TYR A 25 1.81 10.40 -11.70
N ALA A 26 1.97 9.74 -10.57
CA ALA A 26 2.33 10.31 -9.28
C ALA A 26 3.10 9.27 -8.47
N ALA A 27 3.72 9.70 -7.38
CA ALA A 27 4.34 8.83 -6.39
C ALA A 27 4.24 9.48 -5.01
N ALA A 28 4.02 8.73 -3.94
CA ALA A 28 4.15 9.28 -2.59
C ALA A 28 4.91 8.38 -1.63
N THR A 29 5.49 9.00 -0.61
CA THR A 29 6.20 8.30 0.46
C THR A 29 6.22 9.13 1.74
N HIS A 30 6.40 8.47 2.88
CA HIS A 30 6.62 9.14 4.15
C HIS A 30 8.08 9.63 4.24
N CYS A 31 8.29 10.72 4.98
CA CYS A 31 9.62 11.26 5.27
C CYS A 31 9.87 11.54 6.74
N ALA A 32 8.83 11.51 7.58
CA ALA A 32 8.96 11.60 9.02
C ALA A 32 7.96 10.69 9.73
N ILE A 33 8.41 10.11 10.84
CA ILE A 33 7.63 9.25 11.72
C ILE A 33 7.76 9.84 13.13
N ASP A 34 6.65 9.86 13.87
CA ASP A 34 6.63 10.24 15.28
C ASP A 34 7.36 9.19 16.13
N SER A 35 8.30 9.62 16.97
CA SER A 35 9.18 8.70 17.71
C SER A 35 8.49 7.94 18.85
N VAL A 36 7.28 8.36 19.23
CA VAL A 36 6.53 7.76 20.34
C VAL A 36 5.46 6.81 19.82
N THR A 37 4.67 7.27 18.86
CA THR A 37 3.53 6.54 18.30
C THR A 37 3.89 5.70 17.07
N TYR A 38 5.06 5.93 16.49
CA TYR A 38 5.53 5.35 15.23
C TYR A 38 4.59 5.57 14.04
N ARG A 39 3.76 6.61 14.11
CA ARG A 39 2.89 7.01 13.01
C ARG A 39 3.65 7.92 12.05
N PRO A 40 3.52 7.74 10.72
CA PRO A 40 3.95 8.75 9.77
C PRO A 40 3.30 10.10 10.08
N VAL A 41 4.10 11.17 10.07
CA VAL A 41 3.65 12.55 10.36
C VAL A 41 4.02 13.54 9.26
N ALA A 42 4.86 13.13 8.30
CA ALA A 42 5.07 13.91 7.10
C ALA A 42 5.43 13.01 5.91
N GLY A 43 5.14 13.49 4.70
CA GLY A 43 5.43 12.79 3.46
C GLY A 43 5.51 13.71 2.25
N TYR A 44 6.01 13.16 1.15
CA TYR A 44 6.07 13.82 -0.15
C TYR A 44 5.06 13.20 -1.10
N VAL A 45 4.43 14.02 -1.93
CA VAL A 45 3.66 13.58 -3.10
C VAL A 45 4.27 14.23 -4.33
N TYR A 46 4.78 13.41 -5.24
CA TYR A 46 5.26 13.82 -6.55
C TYR A 46 4.11 13.69 -7.54
N VAL A 47 3.78 14.77 -8.24
CA VAL A 47 2.74 14.79 -9.29
C VAL A 47 3.41 15.13 -10.61
N CYS A 48 3.16 14.33 -11.64
CA CYS A 48 3.80 14.50 -12.96
C CYS A 48 2.90 15.27 -13.93
N PRO A 49 3.08 16.60 -14.07
CA PRO A 49 2.15 17.43 -14.82
C PRO A 49 2.15 17.19 -16.33
N TYR A 50 3.20 16.58 -16.88
CA TYR A 50 3.25 16.23 -18.30
C TYR A 50 2.02 15.38 -18.72
N TRP A 51 1.58 14.48 -17.85
CA TRP A 51 0.41 13.64 -18.09
C TRP A 51 -0.92 14.35 -17.82
N LEU A 52 -0.93 15.41 -16.99
CA LEU A 52 -2.11 16.24 -16.75
C LEU A 52 -2.52 17.06 -17.99
N TYR A 53 -1.53 17.54 -18.75
CA TYR A 53 -1.77 18.42 -19.89
C TYR A 53 -1.82 17.70 -21.25
N GLY A 54 -1.25 16.50 -21.35
CA GLY A 54 -1.06 15.78 -22.62
C GLY A 54 -2.05 14.64 -22.91
N ASN A 55 -2.82 14.15 -21.93
CA ASN A 55 -3.64 12.95 -22.13
C ASN A 55 -4.98 12.95 -21.37
N ARG A 56 -5.98 12.29 -21.99
CA ARG A 56 -7.41 12.22 -21.67
C ARG A 56 -7.76 11.39 -20.42
N MET A 57 -7.08 11.61 -19.29
CA MET A 57 -7.54 11.03 -18.03
C MET A 57 -8.58 11.95 -17.37
N GLU A 58 -9.78 11.41 -17.18
CA GLU A 58 -10.82 12.03 -16.36
C GLU A 58 -10.27 12.40 -14.99
N LEU A 59 -10.75 13.53 -14.44
CA LEU A 59 -10.34 14.01 -13.11
C LEU A 59 -10.53 12.93 -12.03
N SER A 60 -11.55 12.09 -12.17
CA SER A 60 -11.79 10.94 -11.28
C SER A 60 -10.59 9.99 -11.22
N LYS A 61 -10.00 9.63 -12.37
CA LYS A 61 -8.83 8.73 -12.42
C LYS A 61 -7.62 9.36 -11.74
N TRP A 62 -7.41 10.66 -11.91
CA TRP A 62 -6.35 11.38 -11.20
C TRP A 62 -6.54 11.39 -9.69
N VAL A 63 -7.77 11.65 -9.23
CA VAL A 63 -8.09 11.61 -7.80
C VAL A 63 -7.77 10.24 -7.23
N GLU A 64 -8.12 9.16 -7.92
CA GLU A 64 -7.84 7.81 -7.46
C GLU A 64 -6.35 7.46 -7.47
N VAL A 65 -5.59 7.86 -8.50
CA VAL A 65 -4.12 7.71 -8.49
C VAL A 65 -3.53 8.45 -7.29
N ILE A 66 -3.91 9.71 -7.07
CA ILE A 66 -3.35 10.48 -5.96
C ILE A 66 -3.73 9.85 -4.61
N LYS A 67 -4.96 9.37 -4.44
CA LYS A 67 -5.38 8.66 -3.22
C LYS A 67 -4.57 7.37 -2.99
N HIS A 68 -4.33 6.60 -4.05
CA HIS A 68 -3.46 5.42 -3.99
C HIS A 68 -2.06 5.81 -3.53
N GLU A 69 -1.45 6.81 -4.19
CA GLU A 69 -0.10 7.23 -3.86
C GLU A 69 0.02 7.72 -2.41
N ILE A 70 -0.86 8.63 -1.97
CA ILE A 70 -0.80 9.12 -0.58
C ILE A 70 -0.99 8.00 0.46
N THR A 71 -1.64 6.90 0.10
CA THR A 71 -1.79 5.73 0.98
C THR A 71 -0.42 5.10 1.31
N HIS A 72 0.54 5.12 0.39
CA HIS A 72 1.93 4.72 0.66
C HIS A 72 2.61 5.65 1.67
N ALA A 73 2.32 6.94 1.65
CA ALA A 73 2.84 7.88 2.63
C ALA A 73 2.24 7.71 4.04
N PHE A 74 1.04 7.12 4.14
CA PHE A 74 0.36 6.95 5.42
C PHE A 74 0.59 5.60 6.09
N VAL A 75 0.50 4.52 5.33
CA VAL A 75 0.35 3.20 5.95
C VAL A 75 0.84 2.06 5.07
N PHE A 76 0.62 2.14 3.76
CA PHE A 76 0.84 0.99 2.88
C PHE A 76 2.20 1.06 2.22
N SER A 77 3.24 0.87 3.01
CA SER A 77 4.59 0.73 2.49
C SER A 77 5.26 -0.40 3.24
N ARG A 78 6.01 -1.22 2.52
CA ARG A 78 6.82 -2.30 3.12
C ARG A 78 7.66 -1.83 4.30
N SER A 79 8.21 -0.62 4.21
CA SER A 79 9.04 -0.02 5.27
C SER A 79 8.26 0.39 6.53
N LEU A 80 6.94 0.59 6.42
CA LEU A 80 6.04 1.01 7.51
C LEU A 80 5.47 -0.16 8.31
N PHE A 81 5.34 -1.36 7.72
CA PHE A 81 4.72 -2.50 8.40
C PHE A 81 5.38 -2.89 9.73
N ARG A 82 6.69 -2.66 9.87
CA ARG A 82 7.42 -2.92 11.12
C ARG A 82 6.95 -2.05 12.30
N TYR A 83 6.28 -0.94 12.01
CA TYR A 83 5.78 0.02 13.00
C TYR A 83 4.32 -0.21 13.37
N PHE A 84 3.69 -1.24 12.81
CA PHE A 84 2.30 -1.53 13.12
C PHE A 84 2.17 -1.99 14.58
N PRO A 85 1.06 -1.66 15.26
CA PRO A 85 0.82 -2.15 16.61
C PRO A 85 0.85 -3.68 16.66
N GLY A 86 1.67 -4.23 17.56
CA GLY A 86 1.84 -5.68 17.72
C GLY A 86 2.82 -6.32 16.72
N ALA A 87 3.50 -5.54 15.88
CA ALA A 87 4.56 -6.04 15.01
C ALA A 87 5.66 -6.71 15.84
N GLY A 88 5.97 -7.96 15.49
CA GLY A 88 7.12 -8.68 16.06
C GLY A 88 8.45 -8.19 15.49
N HIS A 89 9.53 -8.83 15.93
CA HIS A 89 10.85 -8.62 15.33
C HIS A 89 10.80 -8.98 13.83
N TYR A 90 11.16 -8.04 12.97
CA TYR A 90 11.11 -8.24 11.53
C TYR A 90 12.34 -9.02 11.06
N GLU A 91 12.12 -9.98 10.17
CA GLU A 91 13.17 -10.77 9.54
C GLU A 91 13.14 -10.55 8.03
N LYS A 92 14.30 -10.29 7.44
CA LYS A 92 14.41 -10.04 6.00
C LYS A 92 14.45 -11.37 5.26
N GLU A 93 13.54 -11.54 4.31
CA GLU A 93 13.49 -12.68 3.40
C GLU A 93 13.48 -12.19 1.95
N GLY A 94 14.63 -12.35 1.26
CA GLY A 94 14.81 -11.80 -0.07
C GLY A 94 14.66 -10.28 -0.07
N ASP A 95 13.70 -9.76 -0.85
CA ASP A 95 13.36 -8.34 -0.88
C ASP A 95 12.28 -7.94 0.13
N LEU A 96 11.61 -8.90 0.78
CA LEU A 96 10.48 -8.67 1.67
C LEU A 96 10.86 -8.93 3.13
N TYR A 97 9.90 -8.68 4.03
CA TYR A 97 10.07 -8.89 5.46
C TYR A 97 8.92 -9.75 5.98
N VAL A 98 9.27 -10.75 6.79
CA VAL A 98 8.33 -11.44 7.67
C VAL A 98 8.28 -10.65 8.97
N ILE A 99 7.08 -10.28 9.38
CA ILE A 99 6.82 -9.44 10.54
C ILE A 99 5.70 -10.12 11.32
N PRO A 100 5.99 -10.85 12.40
CA PRO A 100 4.97 -11.56 13.17
C PRO A 100 3.79 -10.64 13.51
N ASN A 101 2.57 -11.16 13.35
CA ASN A 101 1.27 -10.46 13.47
C ASN A 101 0.92 -9.44 12.37
N VAL A 102 1.84 -9.12 11.44
CA VAL A 102 1.61 -8.12 10.39
C VAL A 102 1.75 -8.73 9.01
N VAL A 103 2.92 -9.29 8.68
CA VAL A 103 3.21 -9.93 7.39
C VAL A 103 3.76 -11.32 7.64
N ASP A 104 3.14 -12.34 7.07
CA ASP A 104 3.57 -13.73 7.19
C ASP A 104 3.90 -14.31 5.81
N ARG A 105 4.72 -15.37 5.78
CA ARG A 105 4.99 -16.14 4.55
C ARG A 105 4.16 -17.40 4.57
N ILE A 106 3.39 -17.61 3.51
CA ILE A 106 2.53 -18.80 3.35
C ILE A 106 2.87 -19.50 2.04
N THR A 107 3.10 -20.81 2.10
CA THR A 107 3.30 -21.65 0.92
C THR A 107 1.96 -22.11 0.38
N ARG A 108 1.64 -21.75 -0.86
CA ARG A 108 0.50 -22.29 -1.61
C ARG A 108 0.94 -23.58 -2.29
N LEU A 109 0.21 -24.67 -2.08
CA LEU A 109 0.59 -26.01 -2.57
C LEU A 109 0.01 -26.32 -3.96
N ASP A 110 -1.02 -25.59 -4.35
CA ASP A 110 -1.84 -25.78 -5.54
C ASP A 110 -1.69 -24.60 -6.53
N TRP A 111 -0.52 -23.98 -6.58
CA TRP A 111 -0.29 -22.83 -7.45
C TRP A 111 -0.28 -23.26 -8.92
N GLU A 112 -1.35 -22.90 -9.65
CA GLU A 112 -1.52 -23.29 -11.04
C GLU A 112 -0.51 -22.60 -11.97
N THR A 113 0.23 -23.39 -12.73
CA THR A 113 1.10 -22.91 -13.81
C THR A 113 0.79 -23.63 -15.11
N SER A 114 1.33 -23.12 -16.23
CA SER A 114 1.24 -23.81 -17.53
C SER A 114 1.86 -25.22 -17.55
N ARG A 115 2.65 -25.57 -16.53
CA ARG A 115 3.30 -26.89 -16.37
C ARG A 115 2.65 -27.76 -15.29
N GLY A 116 1.53 -27.33 -14.71
CA GLY A 116 0.86 -27.99 -13.59
C GLY A 116 0.96 -27.21 -12.28
N ALA A 117 0.31 -27.73 -11.24
CA ALA A 117 0.35 -27.16 -9.89
C ALA A 117 1.75 -27.33 -9.27
N MET A 118 2.22 -26.31 -8.57
CA MET A 118 3.47 -26.35 -7.80
C MET A 118 3.35 -25.60 -6.49
N GLU A 119 4.35 -25.80 -5.62
CA GLU A 119 4.49 -24.99 -4.41
C GLU A 119 4.98 -23.58 -4.77
N HIS A 120 4.39 -22.57 -4.13
CA HIS A 120 4.76 -21.17 -4.34
C HIS A 120 4.57 -20.36 -3.06
N ASP A 121 5.62 -19.66 -2.63
CA ASP A 121 5.58 -18.81 -1.45
C ASP A 121 4.96 -17.44 -1.76
N VAL A 122 4.03 -17.02 -0.92
CA VAL A 122 3.41 -15.69 -0.95
C VAL A 122 3.58 -14.98 0.39
N PHE A 123 3.63 -13.65 0.36
CA PHE A 123 3.64 -12.82 1.56
C PHE A 123 2.24 -12.28 1.80
N VAL A 124 1.74 -12.42 3.02
CA VAL A 124 0.34 -12.15 3.36
C VAL A 124 0.27 -11.17 4.51
N VAL A 125 -0.50 -10.10 4.38
CA VAL A 125 -0.80 -9.23 5.52
C VAL A 125 -1.84 -9.90 6.39
N VAL A 126 -1.44 -10.33 7.59
CA VAL A 126 -2.21 -11.21 8.49
C VAL A 126 -2.87 -10.46 9.65
N THR A 127 -2.86 -9.11 9.63
CA THR A 127 -3.48 -8.31 10.69
C THR A 127 -4.97 -8.65 10.84
N PRO A 128 -5.57 -8.52 12.04
CA PRO A 128 -6.96 -8.90 12.28
C PRO A 128 -7.94 -8.24 11.30
N LYS A 129 -7.70 -6.97 10.95
CA LYS A 129 -8.61 -6.22 10.10
C LYS A 129 -8.51 -6.61 8.63
N VAL A 130 -7.29 -6.81 8.13
CA VAL A 130 -7.07 -7.30 6.76
C VAL A 130 -7.67 -8.70 6.61
N ARG A 131 -7.47 -9.58 7.59
CA ARG A 131 -8.07 -10.91 7.60
C ARG A 131 -9.59 -10.88 7.57
N GLU A 132 -10.22 -10.05 8.40
CA GLU A 132 -11.68 -9.87 8.40
C GLU A 132 -12.20 -9.46 7.02
N GLU A 133 -11.56 -8.45 6.41
CA GLU A 133 -12.01 -7.91 5.12
C GLU A 133 -11.69 -8.83 3.95
N ALA A 134 -10.56 -9.55 3.95
CA ALA A 134 -10.23 -10.56 2.95
C ALA A 134 -11.27 -11.69 2.98
N ARG A 135 -11.60 -12.22 4.17
CA ARG A 135 -12.63 -13.25 4.34
C ARG A 135 -13.99 -12.78 3.84
N ARG A 136 -14.34 -11.53 4.12
CA ARG A 136 -15.59 -10.92 3.65
C ARG A 136 -15.59 -10.73 2.13
N HIS A 137 -14.47 -10.28 1.55
CA HIS A 137 -14.36 -9.98 0.12
C HIS A 137 -14.45 -11.26 -0.72
N PHE A 138 -13.70 -12.29 -0.36
CA PHE A 138 -13.67 -13.57 -1.09
C PHE A 138 -14.71 -14.58 -0.60
N ASN A 139 -15.52 -14.23 0.40
CA ASN A 139 -16.48 -15.12 1.06
C ASN A 139 -15.86 -16.46 1.51
N CYS A 140 -14.64 -16.40 2.05
CA CYS A 140 -13.86 -17.57 2.46
C CYS A 140 -13.40 -17.38 3.90
N SER A 141 -14.01 -18.09 4.85
CA SER A 141 -13.80 -17.89 6.30
C SER A 141 -12.44 -18.37 6.80
N THR A 142 -11.74 -19.18 6.02
CA THR A 142 -10.43 -19.75 6.38
C THR A 142 -9.25 -18.90 5.95
N LEU A 143 -9.45 -17.88 5.10
CA LEU A 143 -8.37 -17.01 4.63
C LEU A 143 -7.56 -16.42 5.78
N GLU A 144 -6.24 -16.40 5.62
CA GLU A 144 -5.28 -15.97 6.63
C GLU A 144 -5.07 -14.45 6.61
N GLY A 145 -5.30 -13.82 5.46
CA GLY A 145 -5.09 -12.39 5.20
C GLY A 145 -5.24 -12.05 3.73
N ALA A 146 -4.57 -10.99 3.29
CA ALA A 146 -4.50 -10.57 1.89
C ALA A 146 -3.07 -10.62 1.37
N GLU A 147 -2.86 -11.18 0.18
CA GLU A 147 -1.53 -11.37 -0.42
C GLU A 147 -0.95 -10.04 -0.91
N LEU A 148 0.33 -9.84 -0.66
CA LEU A 148 1.12 -8.72 -1.17
C LEU A 148 1.69 -9.07 -2.56
N GLU A 149 1.76 -8.07 -3.41
CA GLU A 149 2.43 -8.14 -4.71
C GLU A 149 3.87 -8.66 -4.54
N ASN A 150 4.24 -9.66 -5.33
CA ASN A 150 5.55 -10.30 -5.29
C ASN A 150 6.40 -10.03 -6.54
N HIS A 151 5.88 -9.28 -7.52
CA HIS A 151 6.59 -8.84 -8.73
C HIS A 151 6.79 -7.31 -8.78
N GLY A 152 7.53 -6.83 -9.79
CA GLY A 152 7.76 -5.39 -10.04
C GLY A 152 8.89 -4.74 -9.22
N GLY A 153 9.62 -5.51 -8.41
CA GLY A 153 10.82 -5.05 -7.68
C GLY A 153 10.53 -4.10 -6.52
N ILE A 154 11.53 -3.35 -6.06
CA ILE A 154 11.47 -2.53 -4.82
C ILE A 154 10.32 -1.50 -4.82
N GLY A 155 9.93 -1.00 -6.00
CA GLY A 155 8.85 -0.02 -6.14
C GLY A 155 7.45 -0.61 -6.17
N SER A 156 7.31 -1.94 -6.17
CA SER A 156 6.00 -2.61 -6.27
C SER A 156 5.84 -3.72 -5.24
N ALA A 157 6.80 -4.64 -5.19
CA ALA A 157 6.73 -5.81 -4.35
C ALA A 157 6.65 -5.44 -2.86
N GLY A 158 5.64 -5.97 -2.17
CA GLY A 158 5.41 -5.77 -0.75
C GLY A 158 4.82 -4.43 -0.34
N SER A 159 4.49 -3.55 -1.30
CA SER A 159 3.79 -2.28 -1.02
C SER A 159 2.45 -2.15 -1.75
N HIS A 160 2.07 -3.16 -2.55
CA HIS A 160 0.77 -3.29 -3.18
C HIS A 160 0.14 -4.63 -2.81
N TRP A 161 -1.18 -4.73 -2.98
CA TRP A 161 -1.89 -6.00 -2.96
C TRP A 161 -1.61 -6.81 -4.24
N GLU A 162 -1.62 -8.14 -4.14
CA GLU A 162 -1.35 -9.04 -5.26
C GLU A 162 -2.32 -8.81 -6.43
N LYS A 163 -1.78 -8.34 -7.55
CA LYS A 163 -2.59 -7.96 -8.70
C LYS A 163 -3.46 -9.11 -9.19
N ARG A 164 -2.95 -10.35 -9.26
CA ARG A 164 -3.72 -11.53 -9.72
C ARG A 164 -5.01 -11.74 -8.93
N LEU A 165 -5.00 -11.46 -7.62
CA LEU A 165 -6.16 -11.68 -6.76
C LEU A 165 -7.11 -10.48 -6.74
N PHE A 166 -6.56 -9.30 -6.96
CA PHE A 166 -7.27 -8.04 -6.77
C PHE A 166 -7.36 -7.23 -8.07
N GLU A 167 -7.20 -7.82 -9.26
CA GLU A 167 -7.00 -7.10 -10.53
C GLU A 167 -8.20 -6.26 -10.99
N ILE A 168 -9.38 -6.42 -10.36
CA ILE A 168 -10.49 -5.46 -10.52
C ILE A 168 -10.14 -4.09 -9.90
N MET A 169 -9.16 -4.02 -8.98
CA MET A 169 -8.65 -2.80 -8.35
C MET A 169 -7.62 -2.04 -9.20
N CYS A 170 -7.20 -2.57 -10.36
CA CYS A 170 -6.35 -1.82 -11.29
C CYS A 170 -7.11 -0.72 -12.05
N GLU A 171 -8.44 -0.68 -11.98
CA GLU A 171 -9.14 0.60 -12.10
C GLU A 171 -9.13 1.30 -10.75
N VAL A 172 -7.95 1.75 -10.33
CA VAL A 172 -7.75 2.88 -9.40
C VAL A 172 -8.89 2.99 -8.36
N ASP A 173 -9.00 2.04 -7.45
CA ASP A 173 -10.01 2.09 -6.39
C ASP A 173 -9.32 2.21 -5.04
N ALA A 174 -8.97 3.45 -4.67
CA ALA A 174 -8.39 3.73 -3.37
C ALA A 174 -9.38 3.43 -2.22
N GLU A 175 -10.66 3.22 -2.50
CA GLU A 175 -11.63 2.79 -1.50
C GLU A 175 -11.43 1.33 -1.11
N ALA A 176 -10.95 0.46 -2.00
CA ALA A 176 -10.59 -0.91 -1.67
C ALA A 176 -9.29 -1.01 -0.85
N ASP A 177 -8.26 -0.23 -1.22
CA ASP A 177 -7.03 -0.05 -0.43
C ASP A 177 -7.37 0.43 0.99
N ALA A 178 -8.24 1.45 1.08
CA ALA A 178 -8.74 1.94 2.35
C ALA A 178 -9.58 0.88 3.08
N ARG A 179 -10.47 0.13 2.43
CA ARG A 179 -11.32 -0.86 3.12
C ARG A 179 -10.51 -2.00 3.74
N MET A 180 -9.46 -2.46 3.06
CA MET A 180 -8.58 -3.51 3.59
C MET A 180 -7.62 -3.00 4.67
N LEU A 181 -7.21 -1.73 4.63
CA LEU A 181 -6.24 -1.15 5.58
C LEU A 181 -6.87 -0.35 6.73
N VAL A 182 -8.01 0.31 6.51
CA VAL A 182 -8.63 1.31 7.39
C VAL A 182 -10.15 1.41 7.13
N LYS A 183 -11.01 0.85 8.00
CA LYS A 183 -12.40 1.34 8.05
C LYS A 183 -12.37 2.80 8.52
N ARG A 184 -12.61 3.73 7.58
CA ARG A 184 -12.73 5.19 7.71
C ARG A 184 -11.40 5.94 7.89
N VAL A 185 -10.87 6.47 6.78
CA VAL A 185 -10.30 7.84 6.79
C VAL A 185 -11.48 8.82 6.89
N GLY A 186 -12.22 8.72 7.99
CA GLY A 186 -13.07 9.79 8.46
C GLY A 186 -12.15 10.65 9.28
N VAL A 187 -11.84 11.85 8.77
CA VAL A 187 -11.29 13.00 9.48
C VAL A 187 -10.99 12.68 10.95
N MET A 188 -9.71 12.53 11.31
CA MET A 188 -9.27 12.58 12.70
C MET A 188 -9.68 13.93 13.27
N ARG A 189 -10.90 14.02 13.78
CA ARG A 189 -11.30 15.05 14.73
C ARG A 189 -10.97 14.51 16.10
N LYS A 190 -9.98 15.13 16.72
CA LYS A 190 -9.72 15.04 18.15
C LYS A 190 -11.05 15.29 18.88
N ARG A 191 -11.55 14.28 19.60
CA ARG A 191 -12.53 14.57 20.65
C ARG A 191 -11.76 15.21 21.79
N VAL A 192 -12.13 16.46 22.10
CA VAL A 192 -11.91 17.06 23.42
C VAL A 192 -12.85 16.36 24.40
#